data_AF-A0AAU9J1Z9-F1
#
_entry.id   AF-A0AAU9J1Z9-F1
#
_cell.length_a   1.000
_cell.length_b   1.000
_cell.length_c   1.000
_cell.angle_alpha   90.00
_cell.angle_beta   90.00
_cell.angle_gamma   90.00
#
_symmetry.space_group_name_H-M   'P 1'
#
loop_
_entity.id
_entity.type
_entity.pdbx_description
1 polymer ?
#
loop_
_entity_poly.entity_id
_entity_poly.type
_entity_poly.pdbx_seq_one_letter_code
_entity_poly.pdbx_strand_id
1 'polypeptide(L)'
;MESKKVRVWICGSWGYWSKANLTKQALVQELNLSDSQIECMPGEPRQLKVDVVIGGQSHTVISRKGADFFPRHAPMEIVEAVRKYF
;
A
#
# COMPACT_ATOMS: atom_id res chain seq x y z
N MET A 1 -15.83 15.56 -6.39
CA MET A 1 -14.60 14.74 -6.46
C MET A 1 -14.77 13.57 -5.52
N GLU A 2 -14.73 12.35 -6.03
CA GLU A 2 -14.76 11.16 -5.17
C GLU A 2 -13.47 11.09 -4.36
N SER A 3 -13.58 10.92 -3.04
CA SER A 3 -12.42 10.76 -2.17
C SER A 3 -11.73 9.43 -2.48
N LYS A 4 -10.48 9.50 -2.95
CA LYS A 4 -9.64 8.32 -3.23
C LYS A 4 -8.54 8.19 -2.18
N LYS A 5 -8.38 6.99 -1.61
CA LYS A 5 -7.32 6.66 -0.64
C LYS A 5 -6.61 5.37 -1.03
N VAL A 6 -5.38 5.21 -0.56
CA VAL A 6 -4.60 3.97 -0.65
C VAL A 6 -4.43 3.43 0.76
N ARG A 7 -4.77 2.17 0.98
CA ARG A 7 -4.59 1.48 2.25
C ARG A 7 -3.59 0.34 2.09
N VAL A 8 -2.51 0.42 2.83
CA VAL A 8 -1.43 -0.57 2.84
C VAL A 8 -1.50 -1.35 4.14
N TRP A 9 -1.95 -2.60 4.07
CA TRP A 9 -1.91 -3.55 5.16
C TRP A 9 -0.59 -4.31 5.14
N ILE A 10 0.13 -4.31 6.25
CA ILE A 10 1.44 -4.94 6.33
C ILE A 10 1.62 -5.68 7.65
N CYS A 11 2.28 -6.84 7.59
CA CYS A 11 2.66 -7.59 8.78
C CYS A 11 3.25 -6.67 9.87
N GLY A 12 2.60 -6.60 11.03
CA GLY A 12 3.00 -5.71 12.13
C GLY A 12 4.27 -6.14 12.88
N SER A 13 4.95 -7.20 12.43
CA SER A 13 6.21 -7.67 13.02
C SER A 13 7.37 -6.69 12.75
N TRP A 14 8.35 -6.70 13.64
CA TRP A 14 9.52 -5.82 13.57
C TRP A 14 10.22 -5.89 12.19
N GLY A 15 10.47 -4.72 11.59
CA GLY A 15 11.19 -4.57 10.31
C GLY A 15 10.33 -4.26 9.08
N TYR A 16 9.02 -4.55 9.10
CA TYR A 16 8.15 -4.30 7.94
C TYR A 16 7.54 -2.89 7.94
N TRP A 17 7.35 -2.25 9.10
CA TRP A 17 6.88 -0.86 9.18
C TRP A 17 7.76 0.13 8.43
N SER A 18 9.09 -0.05 8.48
CA SER A 18 10.02 0.76 7.67
C SER A 18 9.73 0.62 6.17
N LYS A 19 9.34 -0.58 5.72
CA LYS A 19 8.98 -0.80 4.32
C LYS A 19 7.64 -0.17 3.95
N ALA A 20 6.67 -0.16 4.86
CA ALA A 20 5.42 0.58 4.66
C ALA A 20 5.68 2.08 4.50
N ASN A 21 6.61 2.64 5.27
CA ASN A 21 7.00 4.04 5.13
C ASN A 21 7.69 4.32 3.78
N LEU A 22 8.54 3.41 3.29
CA LEU A 22 9.12 3.52 1.94
C LEU A 22 8.04 3.47 0.86
N THR A 23 7.06 2.57 0.97
CA THR A 23 5.91 2.52 0.06
C THR A 23 5.13 3.83 0.10
N LYS A 24 4.91 4.39 1.28
CA LYS A 24 4.21 5.66 1.46
C LYS A 24 4.96 6.80 0.76
N GLN A 25 6.28 6.92 0.97
CA GLN A 25 7.10 7.93 0.31
C GLN A 25 7.07 7.80 -1.21
N ALA A 26 7.16 6.57 -1.74
CA ALA A 26 7.08 6.31 -3.17
C ALA A 26 5.72 6.74 -3.76
N LEU A 27 4.61 6.45 -3.06
CA LEU A 27 3.26 6.86 -3.49
C LEU A 27 3.08 8.38 -3.48
N VAL A 28 3.65 9.07 -2.47
CA VAL A 28 3.64 10.55 -2.43
C VAL A 28 4.44 11.12 -3.60
N GLN A 29 5.65 10.60 -3.84
CA GLN A 29 6.55 11.12 -4.87
C GLN A 29 6.06 10.85 -6.29
N GLU A 30 5.62 9.62 -6.57
CA GLU A 30 5.33 9.18 -7.94
C GLU A 30 3.89 9.45 -8.38
N LEU A 31 2.95 9.52 -7.44
CA LEU A 31 1.51 9.70 -7.73
C LEU A 31 0.95 11.01 -7.18
N ASN A 32 1.80 11.89 -6.64
CA ASN A 32 1.41 13.17 -6.01
C ASN A 32 0.30 13.01 -4.94
N LEU A 33 0.27 11.87 -4.25
CA LEU A 33 -0.69 11.63 -3.18
C LEU A 33 -0.29 12.42 -1.93
N SER A 34 -1.28 12.94 -1.22
CA SER A 34 -1.06 13.51 0.11
C SER A 34 -0.97 12.43 1.19
N ASP A 35 -0.28 12.73 2.29
CA ASP A 35 -0.19 11.83 3.45
C ASP A 35 -1.55 11.36 3.98
N SER A 36 -2.59 12.20 3.89
CA SER A 36 -3.95 11.89 4.35
C SER A 36 -4.69 10.91 3.44
N GLN A 37 -4.19 10.71 2.22
CA GLN A 37 -4.70 9.73 1.27
C GLN A 37 -4.05 8.35 1.43
N ILE A 38 -3.00 8.21 2.25
CA ILE A 38 -2.29 6.94 2.42
C ILE A 38 -2.41 6.46 3.87
N GLU A 39 -3.07 5.32 4.05
CA GLU A 39 -3.29 4.69 5.36
C GLU A 39 -2.42 3.43 5.47
N CYS A 40 -1.48 3.39 6.40
CA CYS A 40 -0.75 2.17 6.73
C CYS A 40 -1.38 1.47 7.93
N MET A 41 -1.77 0.22 7.76
CA MET A 41 -2.48 -0.55 8.78
C MET A 41 -1.74 -1.85 9.13
N PRO A 42 -1.83 -2.31 10.40
CA PRO A 42 -1.34 -3.63 10.77
C PRO A 42 -2.16 -4.70 10.04
N GLY A 43 -1.47 -5.55 9.28
CA GLY A 43 -2.01 -6.73 8.62
C GLY A 43 -1.66 -8.02 9.38
N GLU A 44 -2.15 -9.14 8.84
CA GLU A 44 -1.86 -10.47 9.36
C GLU A 44 -0.36 -10.81 9.29
N PRO A 45 0.11 -11.79 10.07
CA PRO A 45 1.45 -12.33 9.94
C PRO A 45 1.74 -12.73 8.49
N ARG A 46 2.89 -12.27 7.99
CA ARG A 46 3.38 -12.53 6.63
C ARG A 46 2.42 -12.05 5.53
N GLN A 47 1.70 -10.95 5.74
CA GLN A 47 0.79 -10.35 4.76
C GLN A 47 1.28 -9.01 4.24
N LEU A 48 1.12 -8.79 2.94
CA LEU A 48 1.13 -7.48 2.28
C LEU A 48 -0.15 -7.39 1.46
N LYS A 49 -1.01 -6.44 1.78
CA LYS A 49 -2.20 -6.16 0.98
C LYS A 49 -2.28 -4.67 0.72
N VAL A 50 -2.58 -4.29 -0.51
CA VAL A 50 -2.82 -2.90 -0.88
C VAL A 50 -4.20 -2.80 -1.49
N ASP A 51 -4.98 -1.90 -0.93
CA ASP A 51 -6.32 -1.56 -1.36
C ASP A 51 -6.36 -0.11 -1.83
N VAL A 52 -7.07 0.17 -2.92
CA VAL A 52 -7.46 1.52 -3.31
C VAL A 52 -8.94 1.71 -2.94
N VAL A 53 -9.23 2.71 -2.13
CA VAL A 53 -10.58 3.02 -1.66
C VAL A 53 -11.14 4.17 -2.49
N ILE A 54 -12.26 3.94 -3.18
CA ILE A 54 -12.94 4.92 -4.04
C ILE A 54 -14.43 4.93 -3.66
N GLY A 55 -14.95 6.09 -3.24
CA GLY A 55 -16.37 6.21 -2.86
C GLY A 55 -16.79 5.27 -1.72
N GLY A 56 -15.86 4.89 -0.84
CA GLY A 56 -16.10 3.92 0.24
C GLY A 56 -15.96 2.45 -0.17
N GLN A 57 -15.78 2.14 -1.45
CA GLN A 57 -15.52 0.79 -1.94
C GLN A 57 -14.02 0.50 -1.95
N SER A 58 -13.63 -0.70 -1.51
CA SER A 58 -12.23 -1.13 -1.44
C SER A 58 -11.89 -2.03 -2.62
N HIS A 59 -10.89 -1.64 -3.41
CA HIS A 59 -10.36 -2.41 -4.54
C HIS A 59 -8.98 -2.95 -4.21
N THR A 60 -8.85 -4.26 -4.03
CA THR A 60 -7.54 -4.88 -3.76
C THR A 60 -6.71 -4.92 -5.03
N VAL A 61 -5.57 -4.22 -5.03
CA VAL A 61 -4.63 -4.17 -6.17
C VAL A 61 -3.44 -5.10 -5.97
N ILE A 62 -3.06 -5.35 -4.72
CA ILE A 62 -2.01 -6.30 -4.35
C ILE A 62 -2.49 -7.11 -3.15
N SER A 63 -2.30 -8.43 -3.22
CA SER A 63 -2.51 -9.33 -2.09
C SER A 63 -1.44 -10.42 -2.12
N ARG A 64 -0.57 -10.44 -1.12
CA ARG A 64 0.50 -11.44 -0.96
C ARG A 64 0.50 -11.96 0.48
N LYS A 65 0.72 -13.26 0.62
CA LYS A 65 0.87 -13.96 1.91
C LYS A 65 1.97 -15.01 1.79
N GLY A 66 2.75 -15.25 2.85
CA GLY A 66 3.77 -16.32 2.88
C GLY A 66 5.21 -15.83 3.08
N ALA A 67 6.21 -16.68 2.84
CA ALA A 67 7.61 -16.37 3.17
C ALA A 67 8.19 -15.16 2.41
N ASP A 68 7.77 -14.94 1.17
CA ASP A 68 8.23 -13.86 0.27
C ASP A 68 7.16 -12.80 0.00
N PHE A 69 6.30 -12.54 0.99
CA PHE A 69 5.15 -11.65 0.80
C PHE A 69 5.53 -10.19 0.50
N PHE A 70 6.74 -9.76 0.86
CA PHE A 70 7.23 -8.41 0.64
C PHE A 70 8.46 -8.41 -0.31
N PRO A 71 8.27 -8.16 -1.62
CA PRO A 71 9.36 -8.23 -2.60
C PRO A 71 10.41 -7.13 -2.36
N ARG A 72 11.64 -7.32 -2.87
CA ARG A 72 12.72 -6.32 -2.76
C ARG A 72 12.36 -4.98 -3.42
N HIS A 73 11.54 -5.00 -4.47
CA HIS A 73 11.09 -3.82 -5.21
C HIS A 73 9.62 -3.44 -4.93
N ALA A 74 9.06 -3.87 -3.79
CA ALA A 74 7.64 -3.68 -3.48
C ALA A 74 7.13 -2.23 -3.63
N PRO A 75 7.88 -1.18 -3.22
CA PRO A 75 7.38 0.19 -3.34
C PRO A 75 6.99 0.57 -4.78
N MET A 76 7.83 0.24 -5.76
CA MET A 76 7.58 0.57 -7.17
C MET A 76 6.47 -0.31 -7.76
N GLU A 77 6.44 -1.60 -7.44
CA GLU A 77 5.32 -2.48 -7.87
C GLU A 77 3.97 -1.96 -7.32
N ILE A 78 3.95 -1.47 -6.08
CA ILE A 78 2.76 -0.87 -5.47
C ILE A 78 2.38 0.43 -6.19
N VAL A 79 3.34 1.30 -6.50
CA VAL A 79 3.10 2.51 -7.29
C VAL A 79 2.47 2.17 -8.63
N GLU A 80 3.03 1.23 -9.38
CA GLU A 80 2.50 0.85 -10.69
C GLU A 80 1.09 0.25 -10.62
N ALA A 81 0.83 -0.58 -9.59
CA ALA A 81 -0.49 -1.16 -9.37
C ALA A 81 -1.55 -0.10 -9.02
N VAL A 82 -1.17 0.88 -8.20
CA VAL A 82 -2.07 1.96 -7.75
C VAL A 82 -2.24 3.06 -8.81
N ARG A 83 -1.23 3.29 -9.68
CA ARG A 83 -1.24 4.33 -10.72
C ARG A 83 -2.47 4.29 -11.62
N LYS A 84 -3.06 3.12 -11.85
CA LYS A 84 -4.26 2.99 -12.69
C LYS A 84 -5.52 3.63 -12.09
N TYR A 85 -5.47 4.03 -10.82
CA TYR A 85 -6.60 4.57 -10.07
C TYR A 85 -6.48 6.08 -9.79
N PHE A 86 -5.33 6.70 -10.08
CA PHE A 86 -5.03 8.12 -9.81
C PHE A 86 -4.50 8.80 -11.06
#